data_AF-A0A7R9ZT80-F1
#
_entry.id   AF-A0A7R9ZT80-F1
#
_cell.length_a   1.000
_cell.length_b   1.000
_cell.length_c   1.000
_cell.angle_alpha   90.00
_cell.angle_beta   90.00
_cell.angle_gamma   90.00
#
_symmetry.space_group_name_H-M   'P 1'
#
loop_
_entity.id
_entity.type
_entity.pdbx_description
1 polymer ?
#
loop_
_entity_poly.entity_id
_entity_poly.type
_entity_poly.pdbx_seq_one_letter_code
_entity_poly.pdbx_strand_id
1 'polypeptide(L)'
;QQDRARCLDFTADDIELFRVSMTDGMADYLGVEEVAASMANAFLGLRHPHVAAQDLVQKAASMWNRDHHNSYRDDIAIAACKFTEVEADSRNDNENNDNNDNNVGNDNDGSDDASKDEL
;
A
#
# COMPACT_ATOMS: atom_id res chain seq x y z
N GLN A 1 14.95 44.32 -14.86
CA GLN A 1 14.51 43.35 -13.85
C GLN A 1 14.24 42.05 -14.59
N GLN A 2 15.12 41.06 -14.44
CA GLN A 2 14.97 39.75 -15.08
C GLN A 2 14.29 38.81 -14.08
N ASP A 3 13.03 38.47 -14.34
CA ASP A 3 12.36 37.32 -13.72
C ASP A 3 13.06 36.05 -14.19
N ARG A 4 14.05 35.60 -13.42
CA ARG A 4 14.58 34.25 -13.57
C ARG A 4 13.56 33.31 -12.93
N ALA A 5 12.83 32.58 -13.79
CA ALA A 5 12.02 31.45 -13.38
C ALA A 5 12.86 30.57 -12.44
N ARG A 6 12.42 30.43 -11.19
CA ARG A 6 13.04 29.51 -10.23
C ARG A 6 12.79 28.10 -10.77
N CYS A 7 13.84 27.45 -11.25
CA CYS A 7 13.79 26.02 -11.50
C CYS A 7 13.59 25.36 -10.14
N LEU A 8 12.41 24.77 -9.91
CA LEU A 8 12.17 23.95 -8.73
C LEU A 8 12.97 22.67 -8.92
N ASP A 9 13.80 22.34 -7.95
CA ASP A 9 14.52 21.08 -7.90
C ASP A 9 13.57 20.06 -7.30
N PHE A 10 13.06 19.13 -8.12
CA PHE A 10 12.17 18.07 -7.67
C PHE A 10 13.01 16.84 -7.32
N THR A 11 12.75 16.28 -6.17
CA THR A 11 13.33 15.03 -5.68
C THR A 11 12.36 13.86 -5.94
N ALA A 12 12.85 12.62 -5.81
CA ALA A 12 11.97 11.45 -5.92
C ALA A 12 10.84 11.47 -4.88
N ASP A 13 11.12 12.02 -3.70
CA ASP A 13 10.16 12.17 -2.59
C ASP A 13 8.99 13.11 -2.93
N ASP A 14 9.16 13.98 -3.93
CA ASP A 14 8.11 14.89 -4.40
C ASP A 14 7.13 14.22 -5.38
N ILE A 15 7.41 12.97 -5.80
CA ILE A 15 6.59 12.22 -6.75
C ILE A 15 5.83 11.11 -6.01
N GLU A 16 4.52 11.31 -5.82
CA GLU A 16 3.66 10.27 -5.27
C GLU A 16 2.91 9.51 -6.37
N LEU A 17 2.94 8.18 -6.28
CA LEU A 17 2.19 7.30 -7.15
C LEU A 17 1.04 6.66 -6.38
N PHE A 18 -0.14 6.66 -6.99
CA PHE A 18 -1.31 5.94 -6.48
C PHE A 18 -2.10 5.34 -7.64
N ARG A 19 -2.92 4.35 -7.32
CA ARG A 19 -3.83 3.71 -8.27
C ARG A 19 -5.25 3.81 -7.74
N VAL A 20 -6.18 4.08 -8.65
CA VAL A 20 -7.61 4.02 -8.39
C VAL A 20 -8.25 3.05 -9.38
N SER A 21 -9.19 2.25 -8.90
CA SER A 21 -10.09 1.43 -9.69
C SER A 21 -11.52 1.78 -9.29
N MET A 22 -12.39 1.91 -10.27
CA MET A 22 -13.81 2.21 -10.05
C MET A 22 -14.66 1.35 -10.98
N THR A 23 -15.91 1.09 -10.56
CA THR A 23 -16.91 0.42 -11.40
C THR A 23 -17.39 1.35 -12.50
N ASP A 24 -17.95 0.78 -13.57
CA ASP A 24 -18.64 1.51 -14.64
C ASP A 24 -19.81 2.34 -14.09
N GLY A 25 -20.57 1.81 -13.14
CA GLY A 25 -21.62 2.55 -12.43
C GLY A 25 -21.14 3.84 -11.74
N MET A 26 -19.85 3.95 -11.38
CA MET A 26 -19.25 5.21 -10.94
C MET A 26 -18.77 6.06 -12.13
N ALA A 27 -18.14 5.45 -13.12
CA ALA A 27 -17.56 6.12 -14.30
C ALA A 27 -18.62 6.78 -15.20
N ASP A 28 -19.87 6.30 -15.18
CA ASP A 28 -21.00 6.91 -15.88
C ASP A 28 -21.33 8.32 -15.37
N TYR A 29 -20.95 8.64 -14.13
CA TYR A 29 -21.31 9.90 -13.46
C TYR A 29 -20.12 10.78 -13.11
N LEU A 30 -18.95 10.20 -12.86
CA LEU A 30 -17.76 10.93 -12.44
C LEU A 30 -16.63 10.81 -13.45
N GLY A 31 -16.01 11.95 -13.76
CA GLY A 31 -14.81 11.99 -14.61
C GLY A 31 -13.58 11.45 -13.89
N VAL A 32 -12.67 10.84 -14.66
CA VAL A 32 -11.42 10.26 -14.14
C VAL A 32 -10.57 11.32 -13.44
N GLU A 33 -10.49 12.53 -13.99
CA GLU A 33 -9.72 13.64 -13.44
C GLU A 33 -10.27 14.09 -12.08
N GLU A 34 -11.59 14.08 -11.92
CA GLU A 34 -12.23 14.43 -10.66
C GLU A 34 -11.92 13.38 -9.57
N VAL A 35 -12.07 12.10 -9.91
CA VAL A 35 -11.78 10.99 -9.01
C VAL A 35 -10.30 11.01 -8.61
N ALA A 36 -9.40 11.21 -9.58
CA ALA A 36 -7.96 11.28 -9.36
C ALA A 36 -7.59 12.46 -8.45
N ALA A 37 -8.15 13.66 -8.70
CA ALA A 37 -7.87 14.84 -7.88
C ALA A 37 -8.36 14.67 -6.43
N SER A 38 -9.55 14.10 -6.22
CA SER A 38 -10.09 13.83 -4.89
C SER A 38 -9.21 12.85 -4.11
N MET A 39 -8.78 11.76 -4.75
CA MET A 39 -7.90 10.76 -4.12
C MET A 39 -6.48 11.28 -3.90
N ALA A 40 -5.92 12.05 -4.84
CA ALA A 40 -4.60 12.67 -4.68
C ALA A 40 -4.57 13.60 -3.45
N ASN A 41 -5.56 14.49 -3.32
CA ASN A 41 -5.68 15.36 -2.14
C ASN A 41 -5.76 14.56 -0.84
N ALA A 42 -6.48 13.43 -0.85
CA ALA A 42 -6.57 12.58 0.32
C ALA A 42 -5.24 11.90 0.67
N PHE A 43 -4.51 11.41 -0.33
CA PHE A 43 -3.21 10.78 -0.13
C PHE A 43 -2.08 11.75 0.25
N LEU A 44 -2.23 13.04 -0.08
CA LEU A 44 -1.39 14.14 0.37
C LEU A 44 -1.77 14.67 1.77
N GLY A 45 -2.68 13.99 2.48
CA GLY A 45 -3.04 14.30 3.86
C GLY A 45 -4.01 15.47 4.02
N LEU A 46 -4.55 16.04 2.94
CA LEU A 46 -5.56 17.10 3.02
C LEU A 46 -6.90 16.56 3.53
N ARG A 47 -7.14 15.25 3.39
CA ARG A 47 -8.35 14.58 3.86
C ARG A 47 -8.11 13.09 4.07
N HIS A 48 -8.89 12.45 4.94
CA HIS A 48 -8.77 11.01 5.11
C HIS A 48 -9.26 10.25 3.85
N PRO A 49 -8.50 9.29 3.29
CA PRO A 49 -8.88 8.58 2.05
C PRO A 49 -10.27 7.94 2.08
N HIS A 50 -10.68 7.39 3.22
CA HIS A 50 -12.02 6.82 3.36
C HIS A 50 -13.13 7.86 3.19
N VAL A 51 -12.91 9.10 3.67
CA VAL A 51 -13.88 10.18 3.53
C VAL A 51 -13.95 10.66 2.09
N ALA A 52 -12.80 10.78 1.41
CA ALA A 52 -12.77 11.11 -0.01
C ALA A 52 -13.50 10.06 -0.86
N ALA A 53 -13.29 8.77 -0.57
CA ALA A 53 -14.00 7.68 -1.24
C ALA A 53 -15.53 7.73 -1.00
N GLN A 54 -15.95 7.97 0.25
CA GLN A 54 -17.37 8.10 0.59
C GLN A 54 -18.03 9.26 -0.17
N ASP A 55 -17.37 10.42 -0.24
CA ASP A 55 -17.90 11.58 -0.96
C ASP A 55 -18.06 11.31 -2.46
N LEU A 56 -17.10 10.62 -3.08
CA LEU A 56 -17.20 10.21 -4.48
C LEU A 56 -18.37 9.25 -4.71
N VAL A 57 -18.52 8.23 -3.86
CA VAL A 57 -19.66 7.29 -3.92
C VAL A 57 -20.99 8.04 -3.77
N GLN A 58 -21.07 8.94 -2.80
CA GLN A 58 -22.27 9.71 -2.54
C GLN A 58 -22.60 10.67 -3.70
N LYS A 59 -21.58 11.29 -4.31
CA LYS A 59 -21.75 12.17 -5.46
C LYS A 59 -22.28 11.41 -6.67
N ALA A 60 -21.66 10.29 -7.03
CA ALA A 60 -22.11 9.44 -8.13
C ALA A 60 -23.55 8.95 -7.91
N ALA A 61 -23.87 8.47 -6.69
CA ALA A 61 -25.22 8.05 -6.33
C ALA A 61 -26.26 9.18 -6.45
N SER A 62 -25.87 10.40 -6.07
CA SER A 62 -26.75 11.59 -6.13
C SER A 62 -27.01 12.01 -7.58
N MET A 63 -26.00 11.93 -8.45
CA MET A 63 -26.15 12.24 -9.87
C MET A 63 -27.06 11.22 -10.56
N TRP A 64 -26.84 9.93 -10.32
CA TRP A 64 -27.75 8.89 -10.81
C TRP A 64 -29.19 9.14 -10.37
N ASN A 65 -29.41 9.45 -9.08
CA ASN A 65 -30.76 9.65 -8.56
C ASN A 65 -31.49 10.84 -9.18
N ARG A 66 -30.75 11.91 -9.51
CA ARG A 66 -31.29 13.08 -10.21
C ARG A 66 -31.81 12.70 -11.61
N ASP A 67 -31.07 11.86 -12.32
CA ASP A 67 -31.32 11.57 -13.73
C ASP A 67 -32.34 10.43 -13.90
N HIS A 68 -32.45 9.52 -12.93
CA HIS A 68 -33.22 8.27 -13.04
C HIS A 68 -34.32 8.07 -11.99
N HIS A 69 -34.58 9.08 -11.15
CA HIS A 69 -35.73 9.18 -10.22
C HIS A 69 -36.08 7.87 -9.47
N ASN A 70 -35.20 7.40 -8.56
CA ASN A 70 -35.41 6.19 -7.73
C ASN A 70 -35.61 4.86 -8.49
N SER A 71 -35.15 4.74 -9.74
CA SER A 71 -35.11 3.44 -10.42
C SER A 71 -33.97 2.53 -9.91
N TYR A 72 -33.59 1.48 -10.64
CA TYR A 72 -32.45 0.65 -10.25
C TYR A 72 -31.13 1.31 -10.67
N ARG A 73 -30.13 1.25 -9.79
CA ARG A 73 -28.77 1.73 -10.04
C ARG A 73 -27.81 0.55 -10.04
N ASP A 74 -26.81 0.60 -10.93
CA ASP A 74 -25.68 -0.32 -10.86
C ASP A 74 -24.82 -0.11 -9.60
N ASP A 75 -23.93 -1.07 -9.36
CA ASP A 75 -23.01 -1.03 -8.23
C ASP A 75 -22.02 0.14 -8.38
N ILE A 76 -21.97 0.98 -7.36
CA ILE A 76 -21.00 2.07 -7.25
C ILE A 76 -19.93 1.64 -6.26
N ALA A 77 -18.73 1.36 -6.76
CA ALA A 77 -17.59 1.02 -5.93
C ALA A 77 -16.31 1.72 -6.41
N ILE A 78 -15.44 2.00 -5.45
CA ILE A 78 -14.11 2.56 -5.66
C ILE A 78 -13.11 1.85 -4.76
N ALA A 79 -11.94 1.54 -5.30
CA ALA A 79 -10.80 1.04 -4.57
C ALA A 79 -9.58 1.90 -4.92
N ALA A 80 -8.79 2.26 -3.92
CA ALA A 80 -7.60 3.06 -4.13
C ALA A 80 -6.46 2.58 -3.24
N CYS A 81 -5.24 2.62 -3.77
CA CYS A 81 -4.02 2.34 -3.02
C CYS A 81 -2.95 3.36 -3.38
N LYS A 82 -2.19 3.79 -2.36
CA LYS A 82 -0.97 4.59 -2.52
C LYS A 82 0.21 3.63 -2.47
N PHE A 83 1.18 3.80 -3.37
CA PHE A 83 2.43 3.07 -3.29
C PHE A 83 3.32 3.74 -2.25
N THR A 84 3.81 2.98 -1.28
CA THR A 84 4.84 3.43 -0.34
C THR A 84 6.16 2.81 -0.78
N GLU A 85 7.23 3.61 -0.83
CA GLU A 85 8.55 3.03 -1.03
C GLU A 85 8.87 2.09 0.13
N VAL A 86 9.34 0.90 -0.21
CA VAL A 86 9.93 -0.02 0.76
C VAL A 86 11.40 0.34 0.78
N GLU A 87 11.90 0.86 1.90
CA GLU A 87 13.35 0.97 2.07
C GLU A 87 13.95 -0.40 1.82
N ALA A 88 14.85 -0.50 0.84
CA ALA A 88 15.56 -1.73 0.56
C ALA A 88 16.41 -2.04 1.80
N ASP A 89 15.89 -2.94 2.64
CA ASP A 89 16.53 -3.49 3.82
C ASP A 89 17.91 -3.99 3.38
N SER A 90 18.95 -3.20 3.68
CA SER A 90 20.33 -3.50 3.33
C SER A 90 20.82 -4.59 4.29
N ARG A 91 20.32 -5.81 4.09
CA ARG A 91 20.90 -7.01 4.68
C ARG A 91 22.28 -7.20 4.08
N ASN A 92 23.26 -6.58 4.72
CA ASN A 92 24.65 -6.95 4.62
C ASN A 92 24.77 -8.38 5.15
N ASP A 93 24.57 -9.36 4.27
CA ASP A 93 25.03 -10.73 4.46
C ASP A 93 26.57 -10.73 4.31
N ASN A 94 27.24 -10.07 5.25
CA ASN A 94 28.67 -10.20 5.42
C ASN A 94 28.90 -11.45 6.28
N GLU A 95 28.70 -12.62 5.67
CA GLU A 95 29.18 -13.89 6.20
C GLU A 95 30.71 -13.85 6.21
N ASN A 96 31.26 -13.22 7.26
CA ASN A 96 32.66 -13.37 7.62
C ASN A 96 32.89 -14.81 8.06
N ASN A 97 33.30 -15.58 7.05
CA ASN A 97 34.20 -16.71 7.08
C ASN A 97 35.26 -16.63 8.20
N ASP A 98 34.94 -17.19 9.37
CA ASP A 98 35.95 -17.62 10.35
C ASP A 98 35.90 -19.15 10.48
N ASN A 99 36.55 -19.81 9.52
CA ASN A 99 37.16 -21.11 9.77
C ASN A 99 38.34 -20.90 10.72
N ASN A 100 38.27 -21.44 11.95
CA ASN A 100 39.50 -21.88 12.62
C ASN A 100 39.26 -22.99 13.66
N ASP A 101 39.62 -24.20 13.23
CA ASP A 101 40.41 -25.23 13.92
C ASP A 101 40.01 -25.82 15.29
N ASN A 102 39.77 -27.14 15.20
CA ASN A 102 40.37 -28.18 16.03
C ASN A 102 40.24 -28.07 17.56
N ASN A 103 39.32 -28.86 18.13
CA ASN A 103 39.64 -29.54 19.39
C ASN A 103 39.04 -30.95 19.45
N VAL A 104 39.92 -31.91 19.14
CA VAL A 104 40.16 -33.20 19.79
C VAL A 104 38.99 -33.82 20.56
N GLY A 105 38.60 -35.01 20.11
CA GLY A 105 37.56 -35.82 20.73
C GLY A 105 37.80 -36.16 22.20
N ASN A 106 36.71 -36.48 22.86
CA ASN A 106 36.75 -37.44 23.94
C ASN A 106 35.43 -38.18 23.97
N ASP A 107 35.49 -39.45 23.56
CA ASP A 107 34.45 -40.44 23.79
C ASP A 107 34.19 -40.51 25.30
N ASN A 108 32.93 -40.40 25.70
CA ASN A 108 32.48 -40.96 26.96
C ASN A 108 31.18 -41.71 26.73
N ASP A 109 31.39 -42.99 26.47
CA ASP A 109 30.58 -44.13 26.90
C ASP A 109 29.94 -43.88 28.28
N GLY A 110 28.66 -44.24 28.40
CA GLY A 110 27.85 -43.90 29.56
C GLY A 110 26.43 -44.45 29.42
N SER A 111 26.38 -45.77 29.55
CA SER A 111 25.27 -46.70 29.63
C SER A 111 24.02 -46.30 30.45
N ASP A 112 22.98 -47.11 30.22
CA ASP A 112 21.87 -47.49 31.10
C ASP A 112 20.58 -46.64 31.00
N ASP A 113 19.53 -47.11 30.32
CA ASP A 113 18.57 -48.18 30.70
C ASP A 113 17.32 -47.62 31.40
N ALA A 114 16.21 -48.36 31.27
CA ALA A 114 14.91 -48.22 31.93
C ALA A 114 13.82 -47.38 31.24
N SER A 115 13.12 -48.08 30.34
CA SER A 115 11.66 -48.27 30.26
C SER A 115 10.71 -47.60 31.29
N LYS A 116 9.46 -47.46 30.81
CA LYS A 116 8.14 -47.34 31.49
C LYS A 116 7.57 -45.91 31.52
N ASP A 117 6.27 -45.66 31.45
CA ASP A 117 5.05 -46.36 31.06
C ASP A 117 3.98 -45.25 31.07
N GLU A 118 2.94 -45.39 30.25
CA GLU A 118 1.55 -44.97 30.47
C GLU A 118 1.23 -43.69 31.30
N LEU A 119 0.73 -42.65 30.61
CA LEU A 119 -0.67 -42.14 30.65
C LEU A 119 -0.79 -40.76 29.98
#